data_AF-K7P4X1-F1
#
_entry.id   AF-K7P4X1-F1
#
_cell.length_a   1.000
_cell.length_b   1.000
_cell.length_c   1.000
_cell.angle_alpha   90.00
_cell.angle_beta   90.00
_cell.angle_gamma   90.00
#
_symmetry.space_group_name_H-M   'P 1'
#
loop_
_entity.id
_entity.type
_entity.pdbx_description
1 polymer ?
#
loop_
_entity_poly.entity_id
_entity_poly.type
_entity_poly.pdbx_seq_one_letter_code
_entity_poly.pdbx_strand_id
1 'polypeptide(L)' 'FVEWIPNNVKVAVCDIPPRGLKLASTFIGNNTAIQEIFRRISEQFSAMFHRKAFLHWYTGEGMDEME' A
#
# COMPACT_ATOMS: atom_id res chain seq x y z
N PHE A 1 7.67 17.57 4.58
CA PHE A 1 6.27 17.60 5.02
C PHE A 1 5.51 18.60 4.17
N VAL A 2 4.22 18.41 3.93
CA VAL A 2 3.43 19.35 3.11
C VAL A 2 3.18 20.65 3.87
N GLU A 3 3.35 21.79 3.20
CA GLU A 3 3.29 23.13 3.84
C GLU A 3 1.87 23.53 4.25
N TRP A 4 0.86 23.04 3.54
CA TRP A 4 -0.55 23.39 3.73
C TRP A 4 -1.24 22.59 4.86
N ILE A 5 -0.55 21.64 5.50
CA ILE A 5 -1.02 20.99 6.74
C ILE A 5 -0.04 21.30 7.87
N PRO A 6 -0.32 22.29 8.73
CA PRO A 6 0.51 22.56 9.89
C PRO A 6 0.40 21.43 10.94
N ASN A 7 1.47 21.21 11.72
CA ASN A 7 1.51 20.23 12.82
C ASN A 7 1.12 18.79 12.40
N ASN A 8 1.49 18.37 11.18
CA ASN A 8 1.12 17.10 10.55
C ASN A 8 1.90 15.86 11.05
N VAL A 9 2.80 16.03 12.02
CA VAL A 9 3.48 14.94 12.74
C VAL A 9 2.97 14.90 14.17
N LYS A 10 2.52 13.73 14.61
CA LYS A 10 2.11 13.45 15.99
C LYS A 10 3.00 12.38 16.57
N VAL A 11 3.30 12.52 17.86
CA VAL A 11 4.14 11.58 18.61
C VAL A 11 3.38 11.14 19.85
N ALA A 12 3.42 9.84 20.13
CA ALA A 12 2.91 9.25 21.36
C ALA A 12 4.01 8.37 21.97
N VAL A 13 4.06 8.32 23.30
CA VAL A 13 5.01 7.50 24.05
C VAL A 13 4.20 6.52 24.91
N CYS A 14 4.63 5.26 24.92
CA CYS A 14 4.02 4.19 25.72
C CYS A 14 5.07 3.67 26.71
N ASP A 15 4.70 3.57 27.98
CA ASP A 15 5.59 3.11 29.05
C ASP A 15 5.84 1.59 29.00
N ILE A 16 4.95 0.84 28.36
CA ILE A 16 5.04 -0.62 28.25
C ILE A 16 5.70 -0.98 26.91
N PRO A 17 6.94 -1.52 26.91
CA PRO A 17 7.60 -1.93 25.67
C PRO A 17 7.06 -3.26 25.14
N PRO A 18 7.27 -3.58 23.86
CA PRO A 18 6.96 -4.89 23.31
C PRO A 18 7.84 -5.98 23.95
N ARG A 19 7.34 -7.23 23.96
CA ARG A 19 8.04 -8.37 24.56
C ARG A 19 9.43 -8.57 23.95
N GLY A 20 10.43 -8.76 24.80
CA GLY A 20 11.82 -9.05 24.37
C GLY A 20 12.65 -7.81 24.00
N LEU A 21 12.08 -6.60 24.06
CA LEU A 21 12.79 -5.36 23.76
C LEU A 21 12.71 -4.39 24.95
N LYS A 22 13.75 -3.56 25.11
CA LYS A 22 13.78 -2.48 26.12
C LYS A 22 13.19 -1.17 25.60
N LEU A 23 13.16 -0.98 24.28
CA LEU A 23 12.67 0.20 23.60
C LEU A 23 12.28 -0.18 22.16
N ALA A 24 11.22 0.43 21.64
CA ALA A 24 10.81 0.30 20.25
C ALA A 24 10.15 1.61 19.77
N SER A 25 10.09 1.79 18.45
CA SER A 25 9.34 2.87 17.82
C SER A 25 8.66 2.33 16.56
N THR A 26 7.44 2.78 16.32
CA THR A 26 6.66 2.45 15.13
C THR A 26 6.30 3.74 14.42
N PHE A 27 6.64 3.85 13.14
CA PHE A 27 6.31 5.00 12.32
C PHE A 27 5.14 4.68 11.38
N ILE A 28 4.12 5.53 11.40
CA ILE A 28 2.99 5.47 10.47
C ILE A 28 3.01 6.75 9.65
N GLY A 29 3.40 6.65 8.39
CA GLY A 29 3.49 7.77 7.47
C GLY A 29 2.45 7.66 6.35
N ASN A 30 1.62 8.68 6.20
CA ASN A 30 0.82 8.86 4.98
C ASN A 30 1.64 9.71 4.00
N ASN A 31 2.20 9.09 2.96
CA ASN A 31 3.12 9.72 2.02
C ASN A 31 2.69 9.42 0.58
N THR A 32 2.75 10.42 -0.29
CA THR A 32 2.49 10.27 -1.73
C THR A 32 3.47 9.32 -2.41
N ALA A 33 4.64 9.02 -1.80
CA ALA A 33 5.55 7.98 -2.29
C ALA A 33 4.91 6.58 -2.33
N ILE A 34 3.79 6.34 -1.63
CA ILE A 34 3.04 5.07 -1.75
C ILE A 34 2.66 4.75 -3.20
N GLN A 35 2.56 5.76 -4.06
CA GLN A 35 2.32 5.62 -5.50
C GLN A 35 3.32 4.68 -6.19
N GLU A 36 4.55 4.55 -5.70
CA GLU A 36 5.57 3.70 -6.31
C GLU A 36 5.20 2.21 -6.20
N ILE A 37 4.60 1.80 -5.08
CA ILE A 37 4.12 0.43 -4.89
C ILE A 37 2.96 0.16 -5.85
N PHE A 38 2.00 1.09 -5.94
CA PHE A 38 0.88 0.97 -6.86
C PHE A 38 1.32 0.97 -8.33
N ARG A 39 2.30 1.81 -8.70
CA ARG A 39 2.89 1.82 -10.04
C ARG A 39 3.49 0.46 -10.39
N ARG A 40 4.27 -0.13 -9.49
CA ARG A 40 4.84 -1.47 -9.69
C ARG A 40 3.76 -2.53 -9.90
N ILE A 41 2.70 -2.51 -9.10
CA ILE A 41 1.58 -3.44 -9.26
C ILE A 41 0.87 -3.21 -10.60
N SER A 42 0.61 -1.95 -10.95
CA SER A 42 -0.05 -1.57 -12.20
C SER A 42 0.75 -2.01 -13.41
N GLU A 43 2.07 -1.84 -13.43
CA GLU A 43 2.94 -2.31 -14.52
C GLU A 43 2.85 -3.83 -14.72
N GLN A 44 2.88 -4.59 -13.62
CA GLN A 44 2.77 -6.06 -13.69
C GLN A 44 1.36 -6.50 -14.13
N PHE A 45 0.33 -5.87 -13.57
CA PHE A 45 -1.05 -6.12 -13.97
C PHE A 45 -1.24 -5.85 -15.46
N SER A 46 -0.79 -4.69 -15.94
CA SER A 46 -0.87 -4.35 -17.36
C SER A 46 -0.13 -5.38 -18.21
N ALA A 47 1.10 -5.79 -17.84
CA ALA A 47 1.85 -6.79 -18.61
C ALA A 47 1.10 -8.14 -18.75
N MET A 48 0.40 -8.57 -17.70
CA MET A 48 -0.39 -9.80 -17.71
C MET A 48 -1.71 -9.63 -18.46
N PHE A 49 -2.42 -8.54 -18.20
CA PHE A 49 -3.73 -8.24 -18.76
C PHE A 49 -3.66 -8.00 -20.28
N HIS A 50 -2.61 -7.31 -20.77
CA HIS A 50 -2.38 -7.14 -22.22
C HIS A 50 -2.23 -8.48 -22.96
N ARG A 51 -1.77 -9.53 -22.28
CA ARG A 51 -1.64 -10.88 -22.83
C ARG A 51 -2.87 -11.75 -22.54
N LYS A 52 -3.90 -11.21 -21.88
CA LYS A 52 -5.06 -11.93 -21.35
C LYS A 52 -4.67 -13.18 -20.55
N ALA A 53 -3.52 -13.13 -19.89
CA ALA A 53 -2.96 -14.27 -19.16
C ALA A 53 -3.84 -14.59 -17.94
N PHE A 54 -4.25 -15.84 -17.80
CA PHE A 54 -5.12 -16.35 -16.71
C PHE A 54 -6.51 -15.68 -16.61
N LEU A 55 -6.92 -14.88 -17.60
CA LEU A 55 -8.16 -14.12 -17.55
C LEU A 55 -9.42 -15.00 -17.44
N HIS A 56 -9.38 -16.20 -18.05
CA HIS A 56 -10.47 -17.18 -18.01
C HIS A 56 -10.87 -17.64 -16.60
N TRP A 57 -9.96 -17.57 -15.62
CA TRP A 57 -10.29 -17.87 -14.22
C TRP A 57 -11.23 -16.84 -13.60
N TYR A 58 -11.15 -15.58 -14.06
CA TYR A 58 -12.00 -14.49 -13.57
C TYR A 58 -13.30 -14.44 -14.35
N THR A 59 -13.22 -14.51 -15.69
CA THR A 59 -14.43 -14.47 -16.53
C THR A 59 -15.27 -15.75 -16.41
N GLY A 60 -14.67 -16.89 -16.06
CA GLY A 60 -15.40 -18.13 -15.76
C GLY A 60 -16.29 -18.04 -14.51
N GLU A 61 -15.97 -17.15 -13.58
CA GLU A 61 -16.77 -16.86 -12.38
C GLU A 61 -17.76 -15.70 -12.61
N GLY A 62 -17.83 -15.16 -13.83
CA GLY A 62 -18.84 -14.16 -14.23
C GLY A 62 -18.37 -12.70 -14.26
N MET A 63 -17.07 -12.42 -14.06
CA MET A 63 -16.52 -11.07 -14.22
C MET A 63 -16.42 -10.67 -15.71
N ASP A 64 -16.69 -9.40 -16.02
CA ASP A 64 -16.47 -8.83 -17.37
C ASP A 64 -15.03 -8.29 -17.52
N GLU A 65 -14.48 -8.30 -18.73
CA GLU A 65 -13.13 -7.75 -18.97
C GLU A 65 -13.04 -6.23 -18.72
N MET A 66 -14.17 -5.50 -18.70
CA MET A 66 -14.22 -4.06 -18.45
C MET A 66 -14.49 -3.69 -16.97
N GLU A 67 -14.70 -4.67 -16.10
CA GLU A 67 -14.91 -4.47 -14.65
C GLU A 67 -13.59 -4.16 -13.92
#